data_AF-A0A0R3LVN2-F1
#
_entry.id   AF-A0A0R3LVN2-F1
#
_cell.length_a   1.000
_cell.length_b   1.000
_cell.length_c   1.000
_cell.angle_alpha   90.00
_cell.angle_beta   90.00
_cell.angle_gamma   90.00
#
_symmetry.space_group_name_H-M   'P 1'
#
loop_
_entity.id
_entity.type
_entity.pdbx_description
1 polymer ?
#
loop_
_entity_poly.entity_id
_entity_poly.type
_entity_poly.pdbx_seq_one_letter_code
_entity_poly.pdbx_strand_id
1 'polypeptide(L)'
;MRLQMARARRSEIDDECEDALPSDYAPPPQPWENDDCDAAREAREILDAFEVGEIDAQTRYVLHRLVYRAARWLKLGIPGARPGRELVTITLRCILESEGNEAALCELIVRAVAAVVPEFEHRGLALVEAFDQINLLGVLEQMRALEYFYESETSSALERILKHKLCRILTPQPPAPVKQPSKEEQIAAAKAHAAAVRLAVIERSLELGGQLLELRVRICNNREFGRQRSRLGVDDASVASKLMLVARHYGQRPEVYRHVSWRILSDLSATNLPEPRRLDFERRILAGERVRPAEIARARVPGRRGGARKAWN
;
A
#
# COMPACT_ATOMS: atom_id res chain seq x y z
N MET A 1 -34.91 24.72 22.27
CA MET A 1 -34.30 24.25 23.53
C MET A 1 -32.90 23.70 23.25
N ARG A 2 -31.89 24.59 23.18
CA ARG A 2 -30.47 24.26 23.15
C ARG A 2 -29.81 25.07 24.27
N LEU A 3 -29.39 24.39 25.33
CA LEU A 3 -28.61 24.97 26.43
C LEU A 3 -27.21 25.30 25.89
N GLN A 4 -26.98 26.56 25.56
CA GLN A 4 -25.63 27.12 25.47
C GLN A 4 -25.15 27.36 26.91
N MET A 5 -24.25 26.52 27.40
CA MET A 5 -23.51 26.83 28.63
C MET A 5 -22.49 27.90 28.31
N ALA A 6 -22.82 29.13 28.70
CA ALA A 6 -21.89 30.25 28.78
C ALA A 6 -20.78 29.90 29.77
N ARG A 7 -19.56 29.75 29.26
CA ARG A 7 -18.35 29.59 30.05
C ARG A 7 -18.05 30.95 30.69
N ALA A 8 -18.45 31.09 31.96
CA ALA A 8 -18.11 32.27 32.76
C ALA A 8 -16.59 32.45 32.76
N ARG A 9 -16.13 33.61 32.29
CA ARG A 9 -14.76 34.08 32.49
C ARG A 9 -14.57 34.26 33.99
N ARG A 10 -13.70 33.45 34.60
CA ARG A 10 -13.15 33.76 35.92
C ARG A 10 -12.32 35.03 35.76
N SER A 11 -12.84 36.08 36.36
CA SER A 11 -12.16 37.32 36.67
C SER A 11 -10.88 37.05 37.45
N GLU A 12 -9.82 37.78 37.08
CA GLU A 12 -8.90 38.49 37.98
C GLU A 12 -8.75 37.85 39.37
N ILE A 13 -7.74 37.00 39.49
CA ILE A 13 -7.05 36.76 40.75
C ILE A 13 -5.70 37.43 40.57
N ASP A 14 -5.45 38.40 41.44
CA ASP A 14 -4.29 39.28 41.46
C ASP A 14 -2.96 38.53 41.30
N ASP A 15 -2.22 38.92 40.26
CA ASP A 15 -0.78 38.73 40.12
C ASP A 15 -0.07 39.61 41.17
N GLU A 16 0.04 39.16 42.42
CA GLU A 16 0.93 39.79 43.41
C GLU A 16 1.17 38.85 44.61
N CYS A 17 2.15 37.95 44.46
CA CYS A 17 3.08 37.46 45.51
C CYS A 17 3.93 36.34 44.90
N GLU A 18 4.86 36.70 44.00
CA GLU A 18 6.09 35.91 43.88
C GLU A 18 6.85 36.12 45.19
N ASP A 19 6.61 35.25 46.16
CA ASP A 19 7.54 35.01 47.26
C ASP A 19 8.84 34.51 46.62
N ALA A 20 9.69 35.45 46.19
CA ALA A 20 11.04 35.15 45.79
C ALA A 20 11.70 34.45 46.98
N LEU A 21 11.94 33.15 46.81
CA LEU A 21 12.61 32.34 47.82
C LEU A 21 13.89 33.07 48.25
N PRO A 22 14.22 33.07 49.56
CA PRO A 22 15.44 33.71 50.05
C PRO A 22 16.63 33.33 49.19
N SER A 23 17.55 34.26 48.94
CA SER A 23 18.80 34.06 48.19
C SER A 23 19.60 32.83 48.66
N ASP A 24 19.36 32.41 49.90
CA ASP A 24 20.08 31.35 50.60
C ASP A 24 19.25 30.05 50.71
N TYR A 25 18.10 29.99 50.01
CA TYR A 25 17.25 28.80 49.98
C TYR A 25 17.93 27.70 49.16
N ALA A 26 18.63 26.82 49.87
CA ALA A 26 18.96 25.50 49.36
C ALA A 26 17.70 24.63 49.48
N PRO A 27 17.11 24.15 48.36
CA PRO A 27 16.04 23.17 48.46
C PRO A 27 16.54 21.97 49.28
N PRO A 28 15.71 21.40 50.17
CA PRO A 28 16.11 20.23 50.92
C PRO A 28 16.53 19.13 49.93
N PRO A 29 17.60 18.37 50.22
CA PRO A 29 18.06 17.30 49.35
C PRO A 29 16.89 16.36 49.07
N GLN A 30 16.76 15.94 47.82
CA GLN A 30 15.65 15.10 47.44
C GLN A 30 15.73 13.78 48.24
N PRO A 31 14.61 13.15 48.63
CA PRO A 31 14.62 11.97 49.49
C PRO A 31 15.45 10.78 48.96
N TRP A 32 15.72 10.74 47.65
CA TRP A 32 16.50 9.71 46.97
C TRP A 32 17.99 10.08 46.74
N GLU A 33 18.41 11.27 47.16
CA GLU A 33 19.83 11.71 47.14
C GLU A 33 20.60 11.22 48.36
N ASN A 34 19.90 10.90 49.45
CA ASN A 34 20.52 10.34 50.65
C ASN A 34 20.82 8.85 50.44
N ASP A 35 22.09 8.48 50.52
CA ASP A 35 22.55 7.09 50.39
C ASP A 35 21.98 6.15 51.47
N ASP A 36 21.45 6.69 52.56
CA ASP A 36 20.84 5.93 53.65
C ASP A 36 19.32 5.73 53.48
N CYS A 37 18.72 6.21 52.38
CA CYS A 37 17.29 6.01 52.15
C CYS A 37 16.97 4.58 51.67
N ASP A 38 15.74 4.11 51.93
CA ASP A 38 15.29 2.77 51.51
C ASP A 38 15.48 2.51 50.02
N ALA A 39 15.23 3.53 49.18
CA ALA A 39 15.37 3.42 47.73
C ALA A 39 16.83 3.25 47.30
N ALA A 40 17.77 3.92 47.97
CA ALA A 40 19.20 3.78 47.71
C ALA A 40 19.70 2.39 48.13
N ARG A 41 19.27 1.92 49.32
CA ARG A 41 19.59 0.56 49.78
C ARG A 41 19.06 -0.51 48.82
N GLU A 42 17.81 -0.40 48.41
CA GLU A 42 17.18 -1.35 47.48
C GLU A 42 17.86 -1.34 46.11
N ALA A 43 18.20 -0.18 45.56
CA ALA A 43 18.95 -0.10 44.31
C ALA A 43 20.35 -0.74 44.45
N ARG A 44 21.03 -0.55 45.59
CA ARG A 44 22.34 -1.14 45.88
C ARG A 44 22.27 -2.66 45.96
N GLU A 45 21.28 -3.21 46.68
CA GLU A 45 21.04 -4.65 46.74
C GLU A 45 20.80 -5.27 45.35
N ILE A 46 20.11 -4.55 44.46
CA ILE A 46 19.89 -5.03 43.09
C ILE A 46 21.22 -5.01 42.32
N LEU A 47 21.97 -3.90 42.36
CA LEU A 47 23.27 -3.81 41.69
C LEU A 47 24.26 -4.88 42.17
N ASP A 48 24.31 -5.12 43.48
CA ASP A 48 25.12 -6.17 44.09
C ASP A 48 24.71 -7.56 43.58
N ALA A 49 23.41 -7.81 43.42
CA ALA A 49 22.90 -9.07 42.88
C ALA A 49 23.24 -9.30 41.39
N PHE A 50 23.46 -8.22 40.64
CA PHE A 50 23.96 -8.28 39.26
C PHE A 50 25.50 -8.24 39.17
N GLU A 51 26.20 -8.24 40.30
CA GLU A 51 27.66 -8.14 40.38
C GLU A 51 28.20 -6.90 39.62
N VAL A 52 27.42 -5.82 39.58
CA VAL A 52 27.82 -4.59 38.90
C VAL A 52 28.87 -3.88 39.75
N GLY A 53 30.02 -3.58 39.13
CA GLY A 53 31.08 -2.79 39.78
C GLY A 53 30.69 -1.33 40.03
N GLU A 54 31.70 -0.46 40.18
CA GLU A 54 31.44 0.95 40.41
C GLU A 54 30.76 1.61 39.20
N ILE A 55 29.55 2.12 39.42
CA ILE A 55 28.82 2.97 38.46
C ILE A 55 28.98 4.44 38.80
N ASP A 56 28.85 5.29 37.77
CA ASP A 56 28.92 6.74 37.94
C ASP A 56 27.75 7.27 38.80
N ALA A 57 27.97 8.45 39.39
CA ALA A 57 27.02 9.06 40.31
C ALA A 57 25.66 9.39 39.66
N GLN A 58 25.61 9.73 38.37
CA GLN A 58 24.36 10.08 37.69
C GLN A 58 23.52 8.85 37.41
N THR A 59 24.15 7.76 36.96
CA THR A 59 23.47 6.47 36.78
C THR A 59 22.91 5.97 38.10
N ARG A 60 23.70 6.05 39.17
CA ARG A 60 23.24 5.68 40.54
C ARG A 60 22.06 6.54 40.98
N TYR A 61 22.15 7.85 40.81
CA TYR A 61 21.07 8.79 41.12
C TYR A 61 19.77 8.42 40.39
N VAL A 62 19.85 8.07 39.11
CA VAL A 62 18.68 7.65 38.33
C VAL A 62 18.06 6.37 38.88
N LEU A 63 18.87 5.37 39.20
CA LEU A 63 18.36 4.11 39.75
C LEU A 63 17.64 4.34 41.09
N HIS A 64 18.22 5.12 42.00
CA HIS A 64 17.58 5.49 43.26
C HIS A 64 16.23 6.19 43.01
N ARG A 65 16.23 7.15 42.07
CA ARG A 65 15.03 7.90 41.70
C ARG A 65 13.96 7.00 41.09
N LEU A 66 14.33 6.00 40.28
CA LEU A 66 13.38 5.04 39.70
C LEU A 66 12.73 4.20 40.79
N VAL A 67 13.51 3.63 41.72
CA VAL A 67 12.98 2.86 42.85
C VAL A 67 12.01 3.71 43.67
N TYR A 68 12.45 4.91 44.07
CA TYR A 68 11.64 5.82 44.87
C TYR A 68 10.33 6.22 44.18
N ARG A 69 10.39 6.61 42.90
CA ARG A 69 9.19 7.05 42.15
C ARG A 69 8.20 5.91 41.96
N ALA A 70 8.67 4.72 41.61
CA ALA A 70 7.82 3.55 41.45
C ALA A 70 7.13 3.18 42.77
N ALA A 71 7.87 3.16 43.88
CA ALA A 71 7.29 2.92 45.21
C ALA A 71 6.25 3.99 45.60
N ARG A 72 6.51 5.26 45.28
CA ARG A 72 5.55 6.35 45.51
C ARG A 72 4.28 6.19 44.66
N TRP A 73 4.42 5.85 43.38
CA TRP A 73 3.27 5.61 42.50
C TRP A 73 2.42 4.43 42.93
N LEU A 74 3.06 3.36 43.42
CA LEU A 74 2.37 2.20 43.97
C LEU A 74 1.58 2.58 45.23
N LYS A 75 2.17 3.35 46.15
CA LYS A 75 1.48 3.88 47.34
C LYS A 75 0.28 4.77 46.99
N LEU A 76 0.34 5.49 45.87
CA LEU A 76 -0.74 6.36 45.38
C LEU A 76 -1.81 5.59 44.58
N GLY A 77 -1.66 4.30 44.34
CA GLY A 77 -2.63 3.48 43.61
C GLY A 77 -2.78 3.86 42.13
N ILE A 78 -1.72 4.41 41.52
CA ILE A 78 -1.75 4.77 40.09
C ILE A 78 -1.90 3.49 39.25
N PRO A 79 -2.85 3.42 38.30
CA PRO A 79 -3.00 2.27 37.41
C PRO A 79 -1.70 1.97 36.66
N GLY A 80 -1.24 0.71 36.71
CA GLY A 80 0.03 0.29 36.10
C GLY A 80 1.27 0.59 36.94
N ALA A 81 1.14 1.16 38.15
CA ALA A 81 2.26 1.26 39.08
C ALA A 81 2.73 -0.11 39.54
N ARG A 82 4.02 -0.20 39.89
CA ARG A 82 4.73 -1.43 40.20
C ARG A 82 5.79 -1.22 41.28
N PRO A 83 6.27 -2.28 41.92
CA PRO A 83 7.42 -2.20 42.80
C PRO A 83 8.66 -1.64 42.08
N GLY A 84 9.39 -0.75 42.75
CA GLY A 84 10.63 -0.17 42.23
C GLY A 84 11.67 -1.22 41.91
N ARG A 85 11.83 -2.21 42.79
CA ARG A 85 12.66 -3.40 42.58
C ARG A 85 12.44 -4.04 41.22
N GLU A 86 11.18 -4.32 40.88
CA GLU A 86 10.83 -5.05 39.66
C GLU A 86 11.22 -4.24 38.42
N LEU A 87 10.88 -2.95 38.39
CA LEU A 87 11.23 -2.05 37.29
C LEU A 87 12.75 -1.96 37.08
N VAL A 88 13.50 -1.72 38.15
CA VAL A 88 14.97 -1.61 38.06
C VAL A 88 15.58 -2.94 37.65
N THR A 89 15.11 -4.06 38.23
CA THR A 89 15.60 -5.39 37.87
C THR A 89 15.41 -5.65 36.38
N ILE A 90 14.20 -5.52 35.83
CA ILE A 90 13.98 -5.79 34.40
C ILE A 90 14.76 -4.83 33.49
N THR A 91 14.92 -3.57 33.90
CA THR A 91 15.74 -2.58 33.17
C THR A 91 17.19 -3.03 33.11
N LEU A 92 17.76 -3.46 34.23
CA LEU A 92 19.14 -3.94 34.29
C LEU A 92 19.32 -5.23 33.50
N ARG A 93 18.37 -6.17 33.55
CA ARG A 93 18.42 -7.37 32.71
C ARG A 93 18.47 -7.03 31.22
N CYS A 94 17.64 -6.09 30.77
CA CYS A 94 17.64 -5.66 29.36
C CYS A 94 18.94 -4.98 28.90
N ILE A 95 19.77 -4.49 29.82
CA ILE A 95 21.04 -3.83 29.50
C ILE A 95 22.21 -4.80 29.68
N LEU A 96 22.28 -5.45 30.84
CA LEU A 96 23.43 -6.24 31.29
C LEU A 96 23.39 -7.70 30.83
N GLU A 97 22.21 -8.28 30.65
CA GLU A 97 22.09 -9.66 30.13
C GLU A 97 22.01 -9.70 28.61
N SER A 98 21.82 -8.56 27.93
CA SER A 98 21.77 -8.51 26.46
C SER A 98 23.15 -8.45 25.83
N GLU A 99 23.38 -9.22 24.77
CA GLU A 99 24.68 -9.37 24.11
C GLU A 99 25.18 -8.05 23.51
N GLY A 100 26.39 -7.62 23.89
CA GLY A 100 27.04 -6.42 23.33
C GLY A 100 26.61 -5.08 23.92
N ASN A 101 25.81 -5.08 24.99
CA ASN A 101 25.36 -3.88 25.70
C ASN A 101 25.93 -3.78 27.13
N GLU A 102 26.94 -4.57 27.49
CA GLU A 102 27.49 -4.65 28.85
C GLU A 102 28.04 -3.30 29.33
N ALA A 103 28.61 -2.52 28.40
CA ALA A 103 29.12 -1.18 28.65
C ALA A 103 28.06 -0.06 28.52
N ALA A 104 26.80 -0.40 28.26
CA ALA A 104 25.72 0.56 28.01
C ALA A 104 25.06 1.09 29.30
N LEU A 105 25.56 0.70 30.47
CA LEU A 105 25.01 1.13 31.76
C LEU A 105 25.40 2.59 32.08
N CYS A 106 24.64 3.54 31.52
CA CYS A 106 24.78 4.96 31.80
C CYS A 106 23.41 5.64 31.98
N GLU A 107 23.41 6.85 32.56
CA GLU A 107 22.20 7.60 32.95
C GLU A 107 21.14 7.63 31.83
N LEU A 108 21.52 8.05 30.62
CA LEU A 108 20.59 8.24 29.51
C LEU A 108 19.95 6.92 29.05
N ILE A 109 20.74 5.85 29.02
CA ILE A 109 20.27 4.54 28.57
C ILE A 109 19.38 3.92 29.64
N VAL A 110 19.76 3.97 30.92
CA VAL A 110 18.92 3.48 32.02
C VAL A 110 17.57 4.19 32.03
N ARG A 111 17.55 5.53 31.87
CA ARG A 111 16.29 6.29 31.80
C ARG A 111 15.43 5.88 30.61
N ALA A 112 16.02 5.76 29.44
CA ALA A 112 15.28 5.42 28.22
C ALA A 112 14.75 3.98 28.26
N VAL A 113 15.56 3.01 28.69
CA VAL A 113 15.14 1.61 28.80
C VAL A 113 14.04 1.47 29.86
N ALA A 114 14.22 2.04 31.06
CA ALA A 114 13.21 1.99 32.12
C ALA A 114 11.86 2.61 31.71
N ALA A 115 11.87 3.61 30.83
CA ALA A 115 10.64 4.23 30.32
C ALA A 115 9.89 3.33 29.32
N VAL A 116 10.61 2.56 28.51
CA VAL A 116 10.01 1.76 27.43
C VAL A 116 9.64 0.34 27.88
N VAL A 117 10.42 -0.25 28.78
CA VAL A 117 10.23 -1.64 29.25
C VAL A 117 8.78 -1.95 29.67
N PRO A 118 8.10 -1.11 30.50
CA PRO A 118 6.75 -1.42 31.00
C PRO A 118 5.71 -1.78 29.93
N GLU A 119 5.84 -1.22 28.72
CA GLU A 119 4.92 -1.50 27.61
C GLU A 119 5.07 -2.93 27.05
N PHE A 120 6.25 -3.53 27.20
CA PHE A 120 6.61 -4.81 26.59
C PHE A 120 6.88 -5.94 27.59
N GLU A 121 6.78 -5.69 28.90
CA GLU A 121 7.10 -6.70 29.91
C GLU A 121 6.31 -8.00 29.81
N HIS A 122 5.07 -7.93 29.32
CA HIS A 122 4.24 -9.10 29.05
C HIS A 122 4.89 -10.08 28.04
N ARG A 123 5.94 -9.66 27.33
CA ARG A 123 6.76 -10.50 26.45
C ARG A 123 7.79 -11.36 27.20
N GLY A 124 8.05 -11.09 28.48
CA GLY A 124 8.98 -11.87 29.31
C GLY A 124 10.40 -11.90 28.73
N LEU A 125 10.99 -13.09 28.62
CA LEU A 125 12.35 -13.28 28.09
C LEU A 125 12.54 -12.72 26.67
N ALA A 126 11.50 -12.76 25.84
CA ALA A 126 11.57 -12.21 24.48
C ALA A 126 11.86 -10.70 24.46
N LEU A 127 11.56 -9.97 25.54
CA LEU A 127 11.96 -8.57 25.69
C LEU A 127 13.47 -8.44 25.82
N VAL A 128 14.10 -9.27 26.66
CA VAL A 128 15.56 -9.26 26.84
C VAL A 128 16.26 -9.65 25.53
N GLU A 129 15.78 -10.72 24.88
CA GLU A 129 16.28 -11.15 23.55
C GLU A 129 16.09 -10.10 22.45
N ALA A 130 15.10 -9.22 22.57
CA ALA A 130 14.93 -8.11 21.64
C ALA A 130 16.02 -7.04 21.81
N PHE A 131 16.59 -6.90 23.01
CA PHE A 131 17.73 -5.99 23.25
C PHE A 131 19.05 -6.52 22.68
N ASP A 132 19.21 -7.84 22.50
CA ASP A 132 20.37 -8.41 21.76
C ASP A 132 20.45 -7.88 20.31
N GLN A 133 19.30 -7.51 19.74
CA GLN A 133 19.20 -6.96 18.39
C GLN A 133 19.37 -5.43 18.34
N ILE A 134 19.56 -4.78 19.49
CA ILE A 134 19.67 -3.33 19.62
C ILE A 134 21.00 -2.98 20.28
N ASN A 135 21.96 -2.50 19.49
CA ASN A 135 23.18 -1.89 20.01
C ASN A 135 22.84 -0.52 20.65
N LEU A 136 22.69 -0.48 21.97
CA LEU A 136 22.23 0.69 22.73
C LEU A 136 23.22 1.86 22.62
N LEU A 137 24.51 1.59 22.78
CA LEU A 137 25.57 2.59 22.65
C LEU A 137 25.64 3.15 21.23
N GLY A 138 25.59 2.28 20.22
CA GLY A 138 25.59 2.70 18.82
C GLY A 138 24.39 3.56 18.45
N VAL A 139 23.22 3.31 19.03
CA VAL A 139 22.05 4.19 18.85
C VAL A 139 22.28 5.56 19.47
N LEU A 140 22.83 5.61 20.69
CA LEU A 140 23.15 6.87 21.37
C LEU A 140 24.22 7.68 20.61
N GLU A 141 25.27 7.02 20.12
CA GLU A 141 26.31 7.64 19.31
C GLU A 141 25.76 8.20 17.99
N GLN A 142 24.92 7.43 17.29
CA GLN A 142 24.24 7.90 16.08
C GLN A 142 23.37 9.12 16.36
N MET A 143 22.65 9.14 17.48
CA MET A 143 21.85 10.30 17.87
C MET A 143 22.72 11.54 18.12
N ARG A 144 23.85 11.39 18.81
CA ARG A 144 24.79 12.49 19.05
C ARG A 144 25.41 13.00 17.76
N ALA A 145 25.79 12.10 16.85
CA ALA A 145 26.38 12.43 15.56
C ALA A 145 25.44 13.22 14.63
N LEU A 146 24.13 13.13 14.83
CA LEU A 146 23.16 13.92 14.07
C LEU A 146 23.14 15.40 14.47
N GLU A 147 23.72 15.76 15.62
CA GLU A 147 23.76 17.14 16.18
C GLU A 147 22.39 17.85 16.21
N TYR A 148 21.31 17.09 16.13
CA TYR A 148 19.94 17.59 15.99
C TYR A 148 19.22 17.73 17.33
N PHE A 149 19.64 16.95 18.34
CA PHE A 149 18.96 16.87 19.62
C PHE A 149 19.67 17.71 20.67
N TYR A 150 18.93 18.59 21.33
CA TYR A 150 19.41 19.25 22.55
C TYR A 150 19.60 18.21 23.66
N GLU A 151 20.50 18.47 24.60
CA GLU A 151 20.73 17.58 25.76
C GLU A 151 19.43 17.29 26.53
N SER A 152 18.58 18.32 26.67
CA SER A 152 17.27 18.24 27.32
C SER A 152 16.30 17.27 26.63
N GLU A 153 16.44 17.05 25.32
CA GLU A 153 15.54 16.22 24.51
C GLU A 153 16.12 14.83 24.23
N THR A 154 17.42 14.64 24.47
CA THR A 154 18.15 13.41 24.11
C THR A 154 17.52 12.18 24.76
N SER A 155 17.15 12.25 26.04
CA SER A 155 16.51 11.14 26.76
C SER A 155 15.16 10.75 26.12
N SER A 156 14.31 11.72 25.80
CA SER A 156 12.98 11.48 25.21
C SER A 156 13.06 10.99 23.76
N ALA A 157 14.07 11.46 23.01
CA ALA A 157 14.35 10.97 21.67
C ALA A 157 14.83 9.52 21.69
N LEU A 158 15.72 9.17 22.62
CA LEU A 158 16.24 7.81 22.77
C LEU A 158 15.11 6.84 23.15
N GLU A 159 14.28 7.22 24.13
CA GLU A 159 13.08 6.46 24.51
C GLU A 159 12.20 6.14 23.28
N ARG A 160 11.88 7.15 22.47
CA ARG A 160 11.05 6.99 21.28
C ARG A 160 11.70 6.09 20.22
N ILE A 161 13.01 6.19 20.03
CA ILE A 161 13.75 5.32 19.11
C ILE A 161 13.73 3.87 19.60
N LEU A 162 14.00 3.63 20.89
CA LEU A 162 13.95 2.30 21.49
C LEU A 162 12.56 1.69 21.38
N LYS A 163 11.51 2.47 21.70
CA LYS A 163 10.12 2.04 21.54
C LYS A 163 9.80 1.62 20.10
N HIS A 164 10.21 2.39 19.10
CA HIS A 164 9.99 2.02 17.70
C HIS A 164 10.77 0.76 17.29
N LYS A 165 12.01 0.60 17.75
CA LYS A 165 12.82 -0.61 17.48
C LYS A 165 12.18 -1.84 18.11
N LEU A 166 11.79 -1.76 19.38
CA LEU A 166 11.12 -2.84 20.10
C LEU A 166 9.77 -3.19 19.46
N CYS A 167 8.95 -2.21 19.09
CA CYS A 167 7.71 -2.47 18.34
C CYS A 167 7.99 -3.26 17.05
N ARG A 168 9.05 -2.93 16.31
CA ARG A 168 9.38 -3.61 15.06
C ARG A 168 9.84 -5.05 15.28
N ILE A 169 10.61 -5.30 16.34
CA ILE A 169 11.15 -6.63 16.68
C ILE A 169 10.05 -7.51 17.28
N LEU A 170 9.36 -7.00 18.30
CA LEU A 170 8.39 -7.75 19.08
C LEU A 170 7.01 -7.81 18.41
N THR A 171 6.68 -6.86 17.55
CA THR A 171 5.37 -6.80 16.87
C THR A 171 5.59 -6.59 15.37
N PRO A 172 6.05 -7.65 14.65
CA PRO A 172 6.29 -7.55 13.22
C PRO A 172 5.01 -7.10 12.51
N GLN A 173 5.10 -5.96 11.83
CA GLN A 173 3.98 -5.40 11.07
C GLN A 173 3.58 -6.38 9.96
N PRO A 174 2.28 -6.63 9.75
CA PRO A 174 1.84 -7.36 8.56
C PRO A 174 2.34 -6.62 7.30
N PRO A 175 2.68 -7.34 6.22
CA PRO A 175 3.13 -6.70 4.98
C PRO A 175 2.10 -5.66 4.53
N ALA A 176 2.58 -4.51 4.07
CA ALA A 176 1.72 -3.41 3.63
C ALA A 176 0.71 -3.91 2.57
N PRO A 177 -0.56 -3.49 2.64
CA PRO A 177 -1.56 -3.90 1.67
C PRO A 177 -1.15 -3.44 0.26
N VAL A 178 -1.17 -4.36 -0.70
CA VAL A 178 -0.92 -4.07 -2.12
C VAL A 178 -1.88 -2.96 -2.56
N LYS A 179 -1.34 -1.85 -3.09
CA LYS A 179 -2.15 -0.75 -3.63
C LYS A 179 -3.11 -1.32 -4.69
N GLN A 180 -4.40 -1.25 -4.41
CA GLN A 180 -5.40 -1.66 -5.39
C GLN A 180 -5.36 -0.72 -6.60
N PRO A 181 -5.46 -1.23 -7.83
CA PRO A 181 -5.43 -0.40 -9.03
C PRO A 181 -6.59 0.59 -9.00
N SER A 182 -6.34 1.80 -9.46
CA SER A 182 -7.34 2.87 -9.44
C SER A 182 -8.56 2.50 -10.30
N LYS A 183 -9.71 3.13 -10.03
CA LYS A 183 -10.92 2.91 -10.86
C LYS A 183 -10.65 3.23 -12.34
N GLU A 184 -9.79 4.21 -12.62
CA GLU A 184 -9.43 4.59 -13.99
C GLU A 184 -8.60 3.51 -14.68
N GLU A 185 -7.62 2.94 -13.98
CA GLU A 185 -6.80 1.82 -14.47
C GLU A 185 -7.66 0.59 -14.75
N GLN A 186 -8.62 0.29 -13.87
CA GLN A 186 -9.56 -0.81 -14.07
C GLN A 186 -10.44 -0.60 -15.32
N ILE A 187 -10.95 0.61 -15.52
CA ILE A 187 -11.75 0.95 -16.71
C ILE A 187 -10.90 0.85 -17.98
N ALA A 188 -9.64 1.33 -17.95
CA ALA A 188 -8.73 1.25 -19.08
C ALA A 188 -8.39 -0.21 -19.43
N ALA A 189 -8.08 -1.04 -18.43
CA ALA A 189 -7.82 -2.46 -18.61
C ALA A 189 -9.03 -3.20 -19.17
N ALA A 190 -10.23 -2.93 -18.65
CA ALA A 190 -11.48 -3.51 -19.15
C ALA A 190 -11.73 -3.13 -20.62
N LYS A 191 -11.49 -1.87 -21.00
CA LYS A 191 -11.60 -1.41 -22.40
C LYS A 191 -10.58 -2.09 -23.31
N ALA A 192 -9.33 -2.22 -22.86
CA ALA A 192 -8.27 -2.89 -23.60
C ALA A 192 -8.60 -4.38 -23.82
N HIS A 193 -9.06 -5.07 -22.79
CA HIS A 193 -9.50 -6.46 -22.88
C HIS A 193 -10.68 -6.62 -23.86
N ALA A 194 -11.70 -5.77 -23.76
CA ALA A 194 -12.84 -5.80 -24.68
C ALA A 194 -12.41 -5.54 -26.14
N ALA A 195 -11.43 -4.66 -26.36
CA ALA A 195 -10.86 -4.42 -27.68
C ALA A 195 -10.10 -5.64 -28.21
N ALA A 196 -9.29 -6.30 -27.38
CA ALA A 196 -8.55 -7.50 -27.74
C ALA A 196 -9.49 -8.67 -28.09
N VAL A 197 -10.52 -8.92 -27.28
CA VAL A 197 -11.53 -9.96 -27.56
C VAL A 197 -12.25 -9.69 -28.88
N ARG A 198 -12.64 -8.43 -29.15
CA ARG A 198 -13.25 -8.05 -30.43
C ARG A 198 -12.34 -8.34 -31.61
N LEU A 199 -11.06 -7.99 -31.50
CA LEU A 199 -10.08 -8.23 -32.56
C LEU A 199 -9.92 -9.72 -32.84
N ALA A 200 -9.79 -10.55 -31.81
CA ALA A 200 -9.70 -11.99 -31.96
C ALA A 200 -10.91 -12.59 -32.69
N VAL A 201 -12.13 -12.10 -32.41
CA VAL A 201 -13.35 -12.53 -33.14
C VAL A 201 -13.30 -12.13 -34.61
N ILE A 202 -12.82 -10.92 -34.93
CA ILE A 202 -12.70 -10.43 -36.30
C ILE A 202 -11.66 -11.26 -37.06
N GLU A 203 -10.48 -11.48 -36.47
CA GLU A 203 -9.40 -12.26 -37.07
C GLU A 203 -9.84 -13.69 -37.37
N ARG A 204 -10.49 -14.35 -36.41
CA ARG A 204 -11.08 -15.68 -36.63
C ARG A 204 -12.11 -15.69 -37.76
N SER A 205 -12.94 -14.66 -37.86
CA SER A 205 -13.93 -14.54 -38.93
C SER A 205 -13.29 -14.33 -40.30
N LEU A 206 -12.21 -13.54 -40.37
CA LEU A 206 -11.42 -13.34 -41.59
C LEU A 206 -10.72 -14.64 -42.02
N GLU A 207 -10.13 -15.36 -41.08
CA GLU A 207 -9.50 -16.65 -41.32
C GLU A 207 -10.48 -17.68 -41.89
N LEU A 208 -11.65 -17.83 -41.24
CA LEU A 208 -12.72 -18.71 -41.75
C LEU A 208 -13.17 -18.28 -43.16
N GLY A 209 -13.30 -16.98 -43.42
CA GLY A 209 -13.62 -16.46 -44.75
C GLY A 209 -12.55 -16.80 -45.80
N GLY A 210 -11.28 -16.76 -45.41
CA GLY A 210 -10.13 -17.18 -46.24
C GLY A 210 -10.18 -18.68 -46.57
N GLN A 211 -10.38 -19.53 -45.57
CA GLN A 211 -10.53 -20.98 -45.76
C GLN A 211 -11.70 -21.31 -46.70
N LEU A 212 -12.83 -20.59 -46.58
CA LEU A 212 -13.98 -20.75 -47.47
C LEU A 212 -13.68 -20.32 -48.91
N LEU A 213 -12.88 -19.25 -49.11
CA LEU A 213 -12.41 -18.85 -50.44
C LEU A 213 -11.53 -19.94 -51.06
N GLU A 214 -10.59 -20.50 -50.31
CA GLU A 214 -9.73 -21.60 -50.79
C GLU A 214 -10.55 -22.85 -51.16
N LEU A 215 -11.50 -23.25 -50.31
CA LEU A 215 -12.42 -24.34 -50.62
C LEU A 215 -13.22 -24.06 -51.89
N ARG A 216 -13.65 -22.81 -52.10
CA ARG A 216 -14.43 -22.43 -53.28
C ARG A 216 -13.61 -22.50 -54.57
N VAL A 217 -12.30 -22.22 -54.50
CA VAL A 217 -11.39 -22.39 -55.64
C VAL A 217 -11.23 -23.86 -56.00
N ARG A 218 -11.17 -24.75 -55.00
CA ARG A 218 -10.99 -26.20 -55.21
C ARG A 218 -12.26 -26.93 -55.64
N ILE A 219 -13.44 -26.50 -55.17
CA ILE A 219 -14.70 -27.24 -55.34
C ILE A 219 -15.69 -26.45 -56.18
N CYS A 220 -15.92 -26.92 -57.41
CA CYS A 220 -16.89 -26.31 -58.33
C CYS A 220 -18.35 -26.69 -58.02
N ASN A 221 -18.58 -27.82 -57.33
CA ASN A 221 -19.93 -28.32 -57.02
C ASN A 221 -20.51 -27.66 -55.75
N ASN A 222 -21.65 -26.97 -55.90
CA ASN A 222 -22.32 -26.29 -54.78
C ASN A 222 -22.77 -27.24 -53.65
N ARG A 223 -23.18 -28.49 -53.95
CA ARG A 223 -23.58 -29.47 -52.93
C ARG A 223 -22.39 -29.94 -52.10
N GLU A 224 -21.25 -30.13 -52.74
CA GLU A 224 -20.02 -30.53 -52.07
C GLU A 224 -19.41 -29.37 -51.28
N PHE A 225 -19.41 -28.17 -51.85
CA PHE A 225 -19.02 -26.95 -51.14
C PHE A 225 -19.88 -26.74 -49.89
N GLY A 226 -21.21 -26.93 -49.99
CA GLY A 226 -22.12 -26.85 -48.84
C GLY A 226 -21.77 -27.84 -47.73
N ARG A 227 -21.44 -29.09 -48.09
CA ARG A 227 -21.01 -30.12 -47.12
C ARG A 227 -19.69 -29.77 -46.44
N GLN A 228 -18.69 -29.30 -47.19
CA GLN A 228 -17.40 -28.91 -46.61
C GLN A 228 -17.50 -27.63 -45.76
N ARG A 229 -18.34 -26.68 -46.17
CA ARG A 229 -18.65 -25.48 -45.41
C ARG A 229 -19.25 -25.80 -44.04
N SER A 230 -20.21 -26.74 -43.97
CA SER A 230 -20.77 -27.20 -42.69
C SER A 230 -19.73 -27.87 -41.80
N ARG A 231 -18.73 -28.56 -42.36
CA ARG A 231 -17.60 -29.13 -41.57
C ARG A 231 -16.73 -28.06 -40.92
N LEU A 232 -16.68 -26.86 -41.49
CA LEU A 232 -16.04 -25.68 -40.88
C LEU A 232 -16.96 -24.96 -39.86
N GLY A 233 -18.14 -25.51 -39.58
CA GLY A 233 -19.11 -24.93 -38.63
C GLY A 233 -19.90 -23.75 -39.18
N VAL A 234 -19.97 -23.57 -40.51
CA VAL A 234 -20.74 -22.49 -41.13
C VAL A 234 -21.93 -23.06 -41.93
N ASP A 235 -23.08 -23.18 -41.27
CA ASP A 235 -24.25 -23.79 -41.91
C ASP A 235 -25.05 -22.82 -42.79
N ASP A 236 -25.03 -21.52 -42.47
CA ASP A 236 -25.73 -20.50 -43.23
C ASP A 236 -24.91 -20.03 -44.45
N ALA A 237 -25.49 -20.17 -45.64
CA ALA A 237 -24.90 -19.72 -46.91
C ALA A 237 -24.72 -18.20 -46.98
N SER A 238 -25.62 -17.43 -46.36
CA SER A 238 -25.55 -15.97 -46.28
C SER A 238 -24.36 -15.54 -45.42
N VAL A 239 -24.16 -16.19 -44.27
CA VAL A 239 -23.02 -15.95 -43.39
C VAL A 239 -21.70 -16.29 -44.08
N ALA A 240 -21.60 -17.45 -44.73
CA ALA A 240 -20.41 -17.81 -45.50
C ALA A 240 -20.09 -16.82 -46.61
N SER A 241 -21.11 -16.37 -47.36
CA SER A 241 -20.92 -15.37 -48.42
C SER A 241 -20.37 -14.06 -47.87
N LYS A 242 -20.86 -13.60 -46.71
CA LYS A 242 -20.34 -12.41 -46.02
C LYS A 242 -18.91 -12.60 -45.53
N LEU A 243 -18.60 -13.73 -44.89
CA LEU A 243 -17.25 -14.05 -44.43
C LEU A 243 -16.24 -14.04 -45.59
N MET A 244 -16.57 -14.71 -46.68
CA MET A 244 -15.75 -14.75 -47.90
C MET A 244 -15.57 -13.36 -48.53
N LEU A 245 -16.63 -12.56 -48.57
CA LEU A 245 -16.59 -11.22 -49.16
C LEU A 245 -15.72 -10.26 -48.33
N VAL A 246 -15.87 -10.29 -47.01
CA VAL A 246 -15.05 -9.49 -46.09
C VAL A 246 -13.60 -9.95 -46.13
N ALA A 247 -13.33 -11.26 -46.09
CA ALA A 247 -11.98 -11.80 -46.19
C ALA A 247 -11.29 -11.45 -47.52
N ARG A 248 -12.03 -11.45 -48.63
CA ARG A 248 -11.51 -11.04 -49.94
C ARG A 248 -11.02 -9.59 -49.95
N HIS A 249 -11.72 -8.68 -49.27
CA HIS A 249 -11.35 -7.26 -49.24
C HIS A 249 -10.33 -6.91 -48.17
N TYR A 250 -10.42 -7.55 -46.99
CA TYR A 250 -9.71 -7.10 -45.79
C TYR A 250 -8.83 -8.18 -45.14
N GLY A 251 -8.79 -9.40 -45.66
CA GLY A 251 -8.03 -10.51 -45.07
C GLY A 251 -6.52 -10.24 -44.97
N GLN A 252 -5.99 -9.38 -45.85
CA GLN A 252 -4.57 -8.98 -45.85
C GLN A 252 -4.37 -7.51 -45.44
N ARG A 253 -5.38 -6.89 -44.79
CA ARG A 253 -5.40 -5.46 -44.48
C ARG A 253 -5.67 -5.18 -43.00
N PRO A 254 -4.75 -5.56 -42.10
CA PRO A 254 -4.87 -5.34 -40.65
C PRO A 254 -5.02 -3.86 -40.28
N GLU A 255 -4.46 -2.96 -41.07
CA GLU A 255 -4.57 -1.52 -40.89
C GLU A 255 -6.01 -1.00 -41.02
N VAL A 256 -6.92 -1.75 -41.67
CA VAL A 256 -8.33 -1.37 -41.76
C VAL A 256 -9.14 -2.02 -40.64
N TYR A 257 -9.05 -3.34 -40.49
CA TYR A 257 -9.96 -4.06 -39.60
C TYR A 257 -9.65 -3.88 -38.10
N ARG A 258 -8.44 -3.43 -37.72
CA ARG A 258 -8.09 -3.17 -36.31
C ARG A 258 -8.88 -2.02 -35.69
N HIS A 259 -9.35 -1.07 -36.51
CA HIS A 259 -9.98 0.17 -36.05
C HIS A 259 -11.50 0.15 -36.13
N VAL A 260 -12.10 -0.91 -36.67
CA VAL A 260 -13.55 -0.97 -36.92
C VAL A 260 -14.19 -2.24 -36.38
N SER A 261 -15.52 -2.25 -36.32
CA SER A 261 -16.29 -3.44 -35.94
C SER A 261 -16.54 -4.35 -37.15
N TRP A 262 -16.83 -5.63 -36.88
CA TRP A 262 -17.23 -6.59 -37.91
C TRP A 262 -18.40 -6.08 -38.78
N ARG A 263 -19.37 -5.39 -38.18
CA ARG A 263 -20.51 -4.80 -38.91
C ARG A 263 -20.06 -3.79 -39.96
N ILE A 264 -19.10 -2.92 -39.61
CA ILE A 264 -18.54 -1.93 -40.54
C ILE A 264 -17.81 -2.65 -41.67
N LEU A 265 -16.99 -3.65 -41.38
CA LEU A 265 -16.29 -4.43 -42.41
C LEU A 265 -17.26 -5.13 -43.36
N SER A 266 -18.28 -5.79 -42.80
CA SER A 266 -19.37 -6.37 -43.58
C SER A 266 -20.06 -5.32 -44.43
N ASP A 267 -20.26 -4.11 -43.89
CA ASP A 267 -20.98 -3.06 -44.59
C ASP A 267 -20.16 -2.46 -45.74
N LEU A 268 -18.84 -2.29 -45.55
CA LEU A 268 -17.88 -1.82 -46.55
C LEU A 268 -17.66 -2.84 -47.67
N SER A 269 -17.72 -4.14 -47.32
CA SER A 269 -17.56 -5.23 -48.29
C SER A 269 -18.79 -5.43 -49.18
N ALA A 270 -19.92 -4.80 -48.88
CA ALA A 270 -21.18 -5.02 -49.58
C ALA A 270 -21.08 -4.71 -51.08
N THR A 271 -21.63 -5.58 -51.92
CA THR A 271 -21.54 -5.49 -53.39
C THR A 271 -22.25 -4.28 -54.00
N ASN A 272 -23.17 -3.66 -53.26
CA ASN A 272 -23.89 -2.45 -53.67
C ASN A 272 -23.25 -1.14 -53.18
N LEU A 273 -22.05 -1.22 -52.56
CA LEU A 273 -21.24 -0.06 -52.25
C LEU A 273 -20.22 0.17 -53.39
N PRO A 274 -20.30 1.28 -54.14
CA PRO A 274 -19.33 1.58 -55.19
C PRO A 274 -17.90 1.66 -54.64
N GLU A 275 -16.94 1.12 -55.38
CA GLU A 275 -15.53 1.08 -54.98
C GLU A 275 -14.95 2.46 -54.62
N PRO A 276 -15.19 3.55 -55.40
CA PRO A 276 -14.70 4.88 -55.02
C PRO A 276 -15.20 5.35 -53.64
N ARG A 277 -16.45 5.00 -53.28
CA ARG A 277 -17.03 5.33 -51.98
C ARG A 277 -16.45 4.46 -50.87
N ARG A 278 -16.21 3.17 -51.13
CA ARG A 278 -15.54 2.27 -50.19
C ARG A 278 -14.13 2.78 -49.85
N LEU A 279 -13.34 3.10 -50.86
CA LEU A 279 -11.98 3.63 -50.69
C LEU A 279 -11.97 4.95 -49.91
N ASP A 280 -12.99 5.79 -50.09
CA ASP A 280 -13.15 7.02 -49.32
C ASP A 280 -13.34 6.74 -47.81
N PHE A 281 -14.23 5.81 -47.46
CA PHE A 281 -14.40 5.38 -46.07
C PHE A 281 -13.15 4.73 -45.49
N GLU A 282 -12.43 3.92 -46.28
CA GLU A 282 -11.17 3.32 -45.85
C GLU A 282 -10.11 4.37 -45.54
N ARG A 283 -9.96 5.40 -46.38
CA ARG A 283 -9.05 6.52 -46.11
C ARG A 283 -9.39 7.24 -44.80
N ARG A 284 -10.69 7.48 -44.55
CA ARG A 284 -11.17 8.10 -43.30
C ARG A 284 -10.86 7.22 -42.08
N ILE A 285 -11.03 5.90 -42.18
CA ILE A 285 -10.67 4.95 -41.10
C ILE A 285 -9.17 5.02 -40.81
N LEU A 286 -8.33 5.04 -41.85
CA LEU A 286 -6.87 5.14 -41.70
C LEU A 286 -6.43 6.48 -41.11
N ALA A 287 -7.16 7.55 -41.38
CA ALA A 287 -6.95 8.86 -40.74
C ALA A 287 -7.44 8.91 -39.28
N GLY A 288 -7.99 7.82 -38.74
CA GLY A 288 -8.50 7.75 -37.37
C GLY A 288 -9.92 8.31 -37.20
N GLU A 289 -10.62 8.64 -38.29
CA GLU A 289 -11.99 9.11 -38.22
C GLU A 289 -12.97 7.98 -37.86
N ARG A 290 -14.00 8.33 -37.07
CA ARG A 290 -15.07 7.40 -36.71
C ARG A 290 -16.11 7.31 -37.82
N VAL A 291 -16.01 6.30 -38.66
CA VAL A 291 -17.04 5.97 -39.67
C VAL A 291 -18.18 5.17 -39.04
N ARG A 292 -19.43 5.64 -39.21
CA ARG A 292 -20.62 4.97 -38.66
C ARG A 292 -21.26 4.00 -39.68
N PRO A 293 -21.82 2.86 -39.26
CA PRO A 293 -22.54 1.95 -40.16
C PRO A 293 -23.67 2.61 -40.97
N ALA A 294 -24.38 3.56 -40.35
CA ALA A 294 -25.47 4.29 -41.01
C ALA A 294 -24.98 5.18 -42.17
N GLU A 295 -23.77 5.73 -42.07
CA GLU A 295 -23.16 6.53 -43.15
C GLU A 295 -22.85 5.64 -44.36
N ILE A 296 -22.26 4.46 -44.12
CA ILE A 296 -21.97 3.47 -45.16
C ILE A 296 -23.27 2.98 -45.81
N ALA A 297 -24.30 2.73 -45.02
CA ALA A 297 -25.60 2.27 -45.52
C ALA A 297 -26.26 3.30 -46.46
N ARG A 298 -26.16 4.60 -46.16
CA ARG A 298 -26.69 5.67 -47.03
C ARG A 298 -25.93 5.82 -48.35
N ALA A 299 -24.65 5.46 -48.37
CA ALA A 299 -23.81 5.54 -49.56
C ALA A 299 -24.02 4.38 -50.55
N ARG A 300 -24.85 3.39 -50.19
CA ARG A 300 -25.16 2.25 -51.06
C ARG A 300 -26.11 2.65 -52.18
N VAL A 301 -25.88 2.09 -53.36
CA VAL A 301 -26.81 2.21 -54.48
C VAL A 301 -27.98 1.25 -54.24
N PRO A 302 -29.24 1.69 -54.46
CA PRO A 302 -30.38 0.78 -54.45
C PRO A 302 -30.12 -0.36 -55.45
N GLY A 303 -30.14 -1.61 -54.97
CA GLY A 303 -29.88 -2.76 -55.82
C GLY A 303 -30.89 -2.82 -56.97
N ARG A 304 -30.42 -3.03 -58.20
CA ARG A 304 -31.30 -3.53 -59.28
C ARG A 304 -31.93 -4.83 -58.77
N ARG A 305 -33.23 -4.82 -58.47
CA ARG A 305 -34.00 -6.06 -58.29
C ARG A 305 -33.78 -6.92 -59.54
N GLY A 306 -33.44 -8.19 -59.34
CA GLY A 306 -33.28 -9.16 -60.41
C GLY A 306 -34.49 -9.17 -61.35
N GLY A 307 -34.20 -9.43 -62.62
CA GLY A 307 -35.09 -9.28 -63.77
C GLY A 307 -36.56 -9.61 -63.56
N ALA A 308 -37.41 -8.69 -64.00
CA ALA A 308 -38.75 -9.03 -64.46
C ALA A 308 -38.62 -10.20 -65.46
N ARG A 309 -39.24 -11.34 -65.16
CA ARG A 309 -39.56 -12.34 -66.18
C ARG A 309 -40.40 -11.61 -67.23
N LYS A 310 -39.81 -11.28 -68.37
CA LYS A 310 -40.58 -10.99 -69.58
C LYS A 310 -41.35 -12.27 -69.89
N ALA A 311 -42.66 -12.25 -69.65
CA ALA A 311 -43.56 -13.16 -70.31
C ALA A 311 -43.37 -12.97 -71.82
N TRP A 312 -42.91 -14.01 -72.48
CA TRP A 312 -43.08 -14.16 -73.92
C TRP A 312 -44.33 -15.01 -74.10
N ASN A 313 -45.23 -14.52 -74.93
CA ASN A 313 -46.45 -15.19 -75.40
C ASN A 313 -46.16 -16.58 -75.96
#